data_AF-A0A978VN31-F1
#
_entry.id   AF-A0A978VN31-F1
#
_cell.length_a   1.000
_cell.length_b   1.000
_cell.length_c   1.000
_cell.angle_alpha   90.00
_cell.angle_beta   90.00
_cell.angle_gamma   90.00
#
_symmetry.space_group_name_H-M   'P 1'
#
loop_
_entity.id
_entity.type
_entity.pdbx_description
1 polymer ?
#
loop_
_entity_poly.entity_id
_entity_poly.type
_entity_poly.pdbx_seq_one_letter_code
_entity_poly.pdbx_strand_id
1 'polypeptide(L)'
;MSNSRILYRSLGFQIKPSYEIPKKYLKTQERVAASVKRPSWLLTSNLEAKLVPNMELLVREGVSDKVVAQFLLSQARMLMKEEGQMALCIKTVKQFVLQSVIQSCSEKKIRRMVDFYMKTAKLELEYIISSPKLINYSFERRIRPRYQVLKLAMQLKNLLSLLQKRFLATSATLSTTSATSQPNPSSSSFTVHFLVNSCGLPLEVALSASKTIQLDRNNAQKPQSLLSFLKSYKFNDTQIAKLISKRPSTLQSRIHNNLGPKFQFLIENGFGGELLPKLILSNTEILSRSLGSHIKPTYKLLKKFLKTEESVVVSVKRASWLLTMDAKAKLVPIMELFVREGVPDERVTHLLLSQPRTFVQNVDRMAVCIKTVKEFGFQPGYSMFTEAVRVKSSMSDSTWNKKVQVFKDLGWSEQDIAYAFVRSPRFLACSEEKIRTTMDFYVNTMKLELKKIVSFPKLFNYSIETRVRPRYRVLKVLVSKGLIKHDIKPVWVFQQTETRFLDNFVLKYVGDVPNLLEIYNAAETKAI
;
A
#
# COMPACT_ATOMS: atom_id res chain seq x y z
N MET A 1 -11.05 12.24 -34.51
CA MET A 1 -12.16 13.06 -33.95
C MET A 1 -13.05 12.12 -33.14
N SER A 2 -13.34 12.22 -31.83
CA SER A 2 -13.49 13.36 -30.92
C SER A 2 -12.96 12.97 -29.53
N ASN A 3 -12.04 13.79 -29.02
CA ASN A 3 -11.57 13.81 -27.63
C ASN A 3 -12.43 14.82 -26.87
N SER A 4 -12.98 14.46 -25.70
CA SER A 4 -13.54 15.42 -24.75
C SER A 4 -13.02 15.15 -23.33
N ARG A 5 -11.93 15.85 -23.00
CA ARG A 5 -11.45 16.07 -21.63
C ARG A 5 -11.95 17.44 -21.18
N ILE A 6 -12.51 17.54 -19.98
CA ILE A 6 -12.86 18.80 -19.32
C ILE A 6 -11.74 19.12 -18.32
N LEU A 7 -11.16 20.32 -18.45
CA LEU A 7 -10.17 20.95 -17.56
C LEU A 7 -10.90 21.97 -16.68
N TYR A 8 -10.57 22.08 -15.38
CA TYR A 8 -11.10 23.11 -14.47
C TYR A 8 -9.97 23.97 -13.89
N ARG A 9 -10.12 25.31 -13.95
CA ARG A 9 -9.33 26.36 -13.25
C ARG A 9 -10.18 26.94 -12.11
N SER A 10 -9.57 27.35 -10.99
CA SER A 10 -10.24 28.03 -9.86
C SER A 10 -9.91 29.52 -9.81
N LEU A 11 -10.91 30.35 -9.47
CA LEU A 11 -10.70 31.69 -8.88
C LEU A 11 -11.62 31.84 -7.66
N GLY A 12 -11.03 32.15 -6.50
CA GLY A 12 -11.61 32.76 -5.29
C GLY A 12 -12.94 32.24 -4.72
N PHE A 13 -12.88 31.52 -3.59
CA PHE A 13 -13.91 31.30 -2.54
C PHE A 13 -15.41 31.11 -2.86
N GLN A 14 -15.81 31.00 -4.12
CA GLN A 14 -17.04 30.37 -4.60
C GLN A 14 -16.64 29.47 -5.77
N ILE A 15 -16.84 28.16 -5.63
CA ILE A 15 -16.66 27.22 -6.75
C ILE A 15 -17.88 27.40 -7.66
N LYS A 16 -17.81 28.32 -8.62
CA LYS A 16 -18.69 28.28 -9.78
C LYS A 16 -18.18 27.19 -10.73
N PRO A 17 -18.94 26.12 -11.00
CA PRO A 17 -18.60 25.21 -12.07
C PRO A 17 -18.74 25.94 -13.41
N SER A 18 -17.64 26.05 -14.15
CA SER A 18 -17.65 26.53 -15.53
C SER A 18 -18.42 25.53 -16.41
N TYR A 19 -19.72 25.79 -16.60
CA TYR A 19 -20.63 25.01 -17.46
C TYR A 19 -20.78 25.60 -18.88
N GLU A 20 -20.01 26.63 -19.25
CA GLU A 20 -20.04 27.15 -20.62
C GLU A 20 -19.32 26.25 -21.65
N ILE A 21 -18.48 25.31 -21.20
CA ILE A 21 -17.69 24.44 -22.09
C ILE A 21 -18.44 23.15 -22.51
N PRO A 22 -19.20 22.45 -21.65
CA PRO A 22 -19.94 21.24 -22.03
C PRO A 22 -20.96 21.43 -23.17
N LYS A 23 -21.61 22.59 -23.24
CA LYS A 23 -22.64 22.88 -24.26
C LYS A 23 -22.10 22.89 -25.69
N LYS A 24 -20.86 23.37 -25.89
CA LYS A 24 -20.25 23.47 -27.23
C LYS A 24 -19.79 22.11 -27.79
N TYR A 25 -19.56 21.10 -26.95
CA TYR A 25 -18.89 19.86 -27.35
C TYR A 25 -19.65 18.54 -27.11
N LEU A 26 -20.64 18.48 -26.21
CA LEU A 26 -21.25 17.19 -25.82
C LEU A 26 -22.56 16.82 -26.53
N LYS A 27 -23.17 17.74 -27.30
CA LYS A 27 -24.29 17.56 -28.25
C LYS A 27 -25.55 16.79 -27.79
N THR A 28 -25.57 16.08 -26.64
CA THR A 28 -26.68 15.23 -26.17
C THR A 28 -26.74 15.17 -24.64
N GLN A 29 -27.96 15.19 -24.09
CA GLN A 29 -28.24 15.21 -22.64
C GLN A 29 -27.71 13.97 -21.90
N GLU A 30 -27.64 12.80 -22.56
CA GLU A 30 -27.19 11.54 -21.97
C GLU A 30 -25.68 11.51 -21.67
N ARG A 31 -24.89 12.26 -22.45
CA ARG A 31 -23.43 12.36 -22.26
C ARG A 31 -23.07 13.26 -21.09
N VAL A 32 -23.88 14.26 -20.79
CA VAL A 32 -23.78 15.10 -19.59
C VAL A 32 -24.18 14.28 -18.35
N ALA A 33 -25.21 13.43 -18.44
CA ALA A 33 -25.61 12.55 -17.34
C ALA A 33 -24.55 11.47 -17.02
N ALA A 34 -23.84 10.95 -18.03
CA ALA A 34 -22.83 9.91 -17.86
C ALA A 34 -21.55 10.40 -17.14
N SER A 35 -21.20 11.69 -17.26
CA SER A 35 -20.04 12.28 -16.57
C SER A 35 -20.31 12.58 -15.08
N VAL A 36 -21.59 12.68 -14.69
CA VAL A 36 -22.04 12.93 -13.31
C VAL A 36 -22.27 11.63 -12.51
N LYS A 37 -22.41 10.47 -13.17
CA LYS A 37 -22.70 9.17 -12.52
C LYS A 37 -21.65 8.61 -11.55
N ARG A 38 -20.47 9.22 -11.42
CA ARG A 38 -19.32 8.61 -10.72
C ARG A 38 -18.52 9.44 -9.71
N PRO A 39 -18.70 10.75 -9.52
CA PRO A 39 -17.91 11.40 -8.49
C PRO A 39 -18.56 11.34 -7.12
N SER A 40 -17.82 10.76 -6.18
CA SER A 40 -18.02 10.86 -4.74
C SER A 40 -17.97 12.30 -4.18
N TRP A 41 -17.75 13.34 -5.01
CA TRP A 41 -17.67 14.74 -4.57
C TRP A 41 -19.03 15.45 -4.51
N LEU A 42 -20.08 14.91 -5.13
CA LEU A 42 -21.47 15.35 -4.84
C LEU A 42 -21.91 14.92 -3.42
N LEU A 43 -21.12 14.06 -2.77
CA LEU A 43 -21.49 13.22 -1.64
C LEU A 43 -20.65 13.55 -0.40
N THR A 44 -20.78 14.77 0.11
CA THR A 44 -20.48 15.05 1.53
C THR A 44 -21.80 15.22 2.30
N SER A 45 -21.79 14.88 3.59
CA SER A 45 -22.91 14.69 4.53
C SER A 45 -23.87 15.87 4.77
N ASN A 46 -23.91 16.89 3.90
CA ASN A 46 -24.77 18.04 4.07
C ASN A 46 -25.67 18.25 2.83
N LEU A 47 -26.93 17.81 2.96
CA LEU A 47 -27.97 17.87 1.92
C LEU A 47 -28.24 19.33 1.48
N GLU A 48 -28.41 20.25 2.43
CA GLU A 48 -28.79 21.64 2.16
C GLU A 48 -27.65 22.44 1.55
N ALA A 49 -26.43 22.30 2.07
CA ALA A 49 -25.31 23.13 1.63
C ALA A 49 -24.72 22.71 0.28
N LYS A 50 -24.98 21.48 -0.19
CA LYS A 50 -24.33 20.95 -1.40
C LYS A 50 -25.22 20.15 -2.34
N LEU A 51 -26.19 19.38 -1.85
CA LEU A 51 -26.97 18.51 -2.74
C LEU A 51 -28.02 19.32 -3.51
N VAL A 52 -28.81 20.13 -2.79
CA VAL A 52 -29.88 20.97 -3.38
C VAL A 52 -29.33 21.99 -4.39
N PRO A 53 -28.29 22.78 -4.09
CA PRO A 53 -27.74 23.75 -5.06
C PRO A 53 -27.16 23.08 -6.31
N ASN A 54 -26.56 21.89 -6.18
CA ASN A 54 -26.05 21.14 -7.33
C ASN A 54 -27.19 20.55 -8.18
N MET A 55 -28.34 20.23 -7.59
CA MET A 55 -29.51 19.71 -8.32
C MET A 55 -30.24 20.79 -9.08
N GLU A 56 -30.50 21.93 -8.45
CA GLU A 56 -31.08 23.10 -9.10
C GLU A 56 -30.21 23.55 -10.28
N LEU A 57 -28.90 23.47 -10.12
CA LEU A 57 -27.95 23.75 -11.19
C LEU A 57 -28.03 22.73 -12.35
N LEU A 58 -28.15 21.43 -12.07
CA LEU A 58 -28.29 20.41 -13.13
C LEU A 58 -29.58 20.60 -13.93
N VAL A 59 -30.68 20.94 -13.25
CA VAL A 59 -31.96 21.27 -13.90
C VAL A 59 -31.85 22.55 -14.72
N ARG A 60 -31.22 23.60 -14.17
CA ARG A 60 -30.95 24.86 -14.89
C ARG A 60 -30.09 24.68 -16.14
N GLU A 61 -29.19 23.70 -16.13
CA GLU A 61 -28.33 23.35 -17.27
C GLU A 61 -28.97 22.33 -18.24
N GLY A 62 -30.27 22.03 -18.09
CA GLY A 62 -31.07 21.28 -19.05
C GLY A 62 -30.95 19.75 -18.92
N VAL A 63 -30.50 19.24 -17.78
CA VAL A 63 -30.62 17.81 -17.43
C VAL A 63 -32.07 17.56 -17.04
N SER A 64 -32.73 16.57 -17.66
CA SER A 64 -34.12 16.29 -17.36
C SER A 64 -34.31 15.88 -15.91
N ASP A 65 -35.37 16.39 -15.29
CA ASP A 65 -35.72 16.09 -13.90
C ASP A 65 -35.84 14.58 -13.65
N LYS A 66 -36.24 13.79 -14.67
CA LYS A 66 -36.24 12.31 -14.65
C LYS A 66 -34.85 11.72 -14.40
N VAL A 67 -33.82 12.26 -15.02
CA VAL A 67 -32.42 11.80 -14.86
C VAL A 67 -31.87 12.23 -13.50
N VAL A 68 -32.22 13.44 -13.04
CA VAL A 68 -31.87 13.92 -11.70
C VAL A 68 -32.54 13.05 -10.62
N ALA A 69 -33.81 12.68 -10.82
CA ALA A 69 -34.56 11.78 -9.93
C ALA A 69 -33.99 10.34 -9.92
N GLN A 70 -33.60 9.79 -11.07
CA GLN A 70 -32.93 8.48 -11.13
C GLN A 70 -31.57 8.49 -10.42
N PHE A 71 -30.83 9.60 -10.51
CA PHE A 71 -29.58 9.77 -9.78
C PHE A 71 -29.83 9.74 -8.27
N LEU A 72 -30.81 10.50 -7.78
CA LEU A 72 -31.26 10.50 -6.37
C LEU A 72 -31.64 9.09 -5.87
N LEU A 73 -32.48 8.37 -6.62
CA LEU A 73 -32.96 7.03 -6.26
C LEU A 73 -31.82 6.01 -6.19
N SER A 74 -30.82 6.10 -7.08
CA SER A 74 -29.65 5.21 -7.07
C SER A 74 -28.77 5.37 -5.83
N GLN A 75 -28.92 6.47 -5.10
CA GLN A 75 -28.11 6.84 -3.92
C GLN A 75 -28.90 6.77 -2.60
N ALA A 76 -30.16 6.34 -2.62
CA ALA A 76 -31.05 6.29 -1.46
C ALA A 76 -30.44 5.57 -0.24
N ARG A 77 -29.63 4.52 -0.46
CA ARG A 77 -28.92 3.78 0.60
C ARG A 77 -27.94 4.62 1.43
N MET A 78 -27.35 5.70 0.88
CA MET A 78 -26.41 6.54 1.62
C MET A 78 -27.10 7.65 2.43
N LEU A 79 -28.32 8.03 2.04
CA LEU A 79 -29.14 9.06 2.69
C LEU A 79 -29.90 8.51 3.91
N MET A 80 -29.86 7.18 4.12
CA MET A 80 -30.56 6.44 5.19
C MET A 80 -29.75 6.31 6.50
N LYS A 81 -28.64 7.05 6.66
CA LYS A 81 -27.74 6.91 7.82
C LYS A 81 -28.03 7.84 9.00
N GLU A 82 -28.89 8.84 8.85
CA GLU A 82 -29.24 9.79 9.92
C GLU A 82 -30.77 9.96 10.00
N GLU A 83 -31.35 9.59 11.15
CA GLU A 83 -32.75 9.90 11.47
C GLU A 83 -32.95 11.41 11.50
N GLY A 84 -33.91 11.91 10.72
CA GLY A 84 -34.16 13.34 10.48
C GLY A 84 -33.93 13.78 9.03
N GLN A 85 -32.94 13.21 8.33
CA GLN A 85 -32.67 13.53 6.92
C GLN A 85 -33.64 12.82 5.95
N MET A 86 -34.35 11.79 6.41
CA MET A 86 -35.30 11.01 5.62
C MET A 86 -36.53 11.83 5.20
N ALA A 87 -37.10 12.63 6.12
CA ALA A 87 -38.26 13.47 5.82
C ALA A 87 -37.91 14.58 4.82
N LEU A 88 -36.72 15.19 4.97
CA LEU A 88 -36.21 16.22 4.07
C LEU A 88 -35.91 15.64 2.68
N CYS A 89 -35.28 14.47 2.60
CA CYS A 89 -35.01 13.78 1.34
C CYS A 89 -36.31 13.39 0.61
N ILE A 90 -37.30 12.86 1.34
CA ILE A 90 -38.63 12.55 0.78
C ILE A 90 -39.31 13.83 0.28
N LYS A 91 -39.22 14.94 1.00
CA LYS A 91 -39.76 16.24 0.60
C LYS A 91 -39.08 16.77 -0.68
N THR A 92 -37.75 16.73 -0.75
CA THR A 92 -36.96 17.17 -1.92
C THR A 92 -37.19 16.28 -3.14
N VAL A 93 -37.21 14.95 -2.98
CA VAL A 93 -37.51 14.01 -4.07
C VAL A 93 -38.95 14.22 -4.56
N LYS A 94 -39.92 14.41 -3.66
CA LYS A 94 -41.31 14.76 -4.06
C LYS A 94 -41.35 16.07 -4.83
N GLN A 95 -40.63 17.11 -4.40
CA GLN A 95 -40.62 18.42 -5.05
C GLN A 95 -40.06 18.37 -6.48
N PHE A 96 -38.95 17.65 -6.70
CA PHE A 96 -38.36 17.49 -8.04
C PHE A 96 -39.14 16.50 -8.93
N VAL A 97 -39.67 15.42 -8.37
CA VAL A 97 -40.50 14.44 -9.13
C VAL A 97 -41.87 15.01 -9.48
N LEU A 98 -42.47 15.87 -8.65
CA LEU A 98 -43.70 16.58 -9.03
C LEU A 98 -43.47 17.57 -10.17
N GLN A 99 -42.34 18.29 -10.20
CA GLN A 99 -42.01 19.19 -11.32
C GLN A 99 -41.73 18.46 -12.64
N SER A 100 -41.14 17.26 -12.61
CA SER A 100 -40.82 16.49 -13.84
C SER A 100 -42.03 15.90 -14.54
N VAL A 101 -42.98 15.38 -13.76
CA VAL A 101 -43.92 14.38 -14.24
C VAL A 101 -45.27 14.99 -14.62
N ILE A 102 -45.53 16.25 -14.23
CA ILE A 102 -46.74 17.00 -14.62
C ILE A 102 -46.81 17.25 -16.15
N GLN A 103 -45.71 17.14 -16.90
CA GLN A 103 -45.72 17.37 -18.35
C GLN A 103 -45.77 16.12 -19.26
N SER A 104 -45.76 14.87 -18.76
CA SER A 104 -45.76 13.70 -19.69
C SER A 104 -46.33 12.37 -19.21
N CYS A 105 -46.96 12.26 -18.04
CA CYS A 105 -47.60 11.00 -17.63
C CYS A 105 -48.90 11.23 -16.84
N SER A 106 -49.94 10.44 -17.13
CA SER A 106 -51.20 10.52 -16.41
C SER A 106 -51.01 10.18 -14.93
N GLU A 107 -51.65 10.96 -14.06
CA GLU A 107 -51.57 10.90 -12.60
C GLU A 107 -51.78 9.49 -12.02
N LYS A 108 -52.61 8.69 -12.71
CA LYS A 108 -52.89 7.28 -12.39
C LYS A 108 -51.68 6.35 -12.55
N LYS A 109 -50.80 6.65 -13.52
CA LYS A 109 -49.56 5.90 -13.79
C LYS A 109 -48.46 6.25 -12.78
N ILE A 110 -48.42 7.51 -12.33
CA ILE A 110 -47.50 8.02 -11.32
C ILE A 110 -47.82 7.38 -9.95
N ARG A 111 -49.09 7.40 -9.53
CA ARG A 111 -49.53 6.80 -8.26
C ARG A 111 -49.19 5.31 -8.20
N ARG A 112 -49.48 4.55 -9.26
CA ARG A 112 -49.14 3.12 -9.34
C ARG A 112 -47.65 2.83 -9.23
N MET A 113 -46.81 3.68 -9.80
CA MET A 113 -45.36 3.51 -9.77
C MET A 113 -44.81 3.84 -8.37
N VAL A 114 -45.28 4.92 -7.76
CA VAL A 114 -44.94 5.29 -6.38
C VAL A 114 -45.42 4.22 -5.40
N ASP A 115 -46.65 3.72 -5.54
CA ASP A 115 -47.20 2.65 -4.70
C ASP A 115 -46.40 1.35 -4.84
N PHE A 116 -45.99 0.99 -6.07
CA PHE A 116 -45.16 -0.20 -6.31
C PHE A 116 -43.79 -0.10 -5.60
N TYR A 117 -43.12 1.05 -5.71
CA TYR A 117 -41.81 1.25 -5.07
C TYR A 117 -41.91 1.37 -3.55
N MET A 118 -42.95 2.04 -3.04
CA MET A 118 -43.21 2.13 -1.60
C MET A 118 -43.58 0.78 -1.00
N LYS A 119 -44.36 -0.05 -1.72
CA LYS A 119 -44.69 -1.43 -1.31
C LYS A 119 -43.45 -2.32 -1.30
N THR A 120 -42.56 -2.17 -2.29
CA THR A 120 -41.29 -2.92 -2.35
C THR A 120 -40.34 -2.52 -1.22
N ALA A 121 -40.19 -1.22 -0.94
CA ALA A 121 -39.38 -0.72 0.17
C ALA A 121 -39.96 -1.12 1.53
N LYS A 122 -41.29 -1.11 1.68
CA LYS A 122 -41.99 -1.57 2.89
C LYS A 122 -41.80 -3.06 3.12
N LEU A 123 -41.90 -3.90 2.08
CA LEU A 123 -41.65 -5.34 2.17
C LEU A 123 -40.19 -5.66 2.51
N GLU A 124 -39.22 -4.91 1.96
CA GLU A 124 -37.81 -5.05 2.36
C GLU A 124 -37.57 -4.61 3.82
N LEU A 125 -38.24 -3.54 4.28
CA LEU A 125 -38.19 -3.08 5.67
C LEU A 125 -38.85 -4.08 6.63
N GLU A 126 -40.02 -4.62 6.30
CA GLU A 126 -40.71 -5.64 7.08
C GLU A 126 -39.90 -6.95 7.13
N TYR A 127 -39.23 -7.34 6.05
CA TYR A 127 -38.32 -8.49 6.00
C TYR A 127 -37.07 -8.30 6.88
N ILE A 128 -36.54 -7.07 6.94
CA ILE A 128 -35.39 -6.72 7.78
C ILE A 128 -35.78 -6.63 9.27
N ILE A 129 -36.97 -6.09 9.57
CA ILE A 129 -37.48 -5.91 10.93
C ILE A 129 -37.97 -7.26 11.53
N SER A 130 -38.53 -8.15 10.72
CA SER A 130 -39.08 -9.44 11.18
C SER A 130 -38.05 -10.57 11.36
N SER A 131 -36.77 -10.35 11.07
CA SER A 131 -35.74 -11.39 11.09
C SER A 131 -34.57 -11.10 12.04
N PRO A 132 -34.68 -11.42 13.35
CA PRO A 132 -33.60 -11.28 14.34
C PRO A 132 -32.31 -12.06 14.01
N LYS A 133 -32.37 -13.01 13.06
CA LYS A 133 -31.23 -13.83 12.63
C LYS A 133 -30.24 -13.10 11.70
N LEU A 134 -30.55 -11.91 11.19
CA LEU A 134 -29.65 -11.16 10.29
C LEU A 134 -28.60 -10.30 11.03
N ILE A 135 -28.78 -10.03 12.32
CA ILE A 135 -27.72 -9.43 13.16
C ILE A 135 -26.59 -10.46 13.39
N ASN A 136 -26.96 -11.74 13.60
CA ASN A 136 -26.01 -12.85 13.76
C ASN A 136 -25.44 -13.41 12.45
N TYR A 137 -26.06 -13.13 11.30
CA TYR A 137 -25.57 -13.57 9.99
C TYR A 137 -24.24 -12.92 9.60
N SER A 138 -23.92 -11.75 10.16
CA SER A 138 -22.60 -11.12 9.98
C SER A 138 -21.50 -11.76 10.84
N PHE A 139 -21.84 -12.40 11.97
CA PHE A 139 -20.88 -13.01 12.90
C PHE A 139 -20.56 -14.46 12.51
N GLU A 140 -21.60 -15.27 12.23
CA GLU A 140 -21.50 -16.68 11.84
C GLU A 140 -20.85 -16.89 10.45
N ARG A 141 -21.15 -16.04 9.45
CA ARG A 141 -20.58 -16.20 8.08
C ARG A 141 -19.32 -15.38 7.80
N ARG A 142 -19.06 -14.25 8.50
CA ARG A 142 -17.87 -13.41 8.21
C ARG A 142 -16.74 -13.52 9.24
N ILE A 143 -17.01 -13.96 10.48
CA ILE A 143 -16.00 -14.02 11.56
C ILE A 143 -15.67 -15.46 11.95
N ARG A 144 -16.67 -16.37 12.09
CA ARG A 144 -16.43 -17.78 12.47
C ARG A 144 -15.47 -18.54 11.54
N PRO A 145 -15.54 -18.42 10.19
CA PRO A 145 -14.57 -19.05 9.30
C PRO A 145 -13.17 -18.44 9.46
N ARG A 146 -13.08 -17.14 9.77
CA ARG A 146 -11.81 -16.45 10.00
C ARG A 146 -11.18 -16.84 11.32
N TYR A 147 -11.98 -17.09 12.36
CA TYR A 147 -11.53 -17.57 13.66
C TYR A 147 -11.13 -19.06 13.61
N GLN A 148 -11.85 -19.90 12.85
CA GLN A 148 -11.47 -21.30 12.61
C GLN A 148 -10.23 -21.44 11.73
N VAL A 149 -10.06 -20.60 10.70
CA VAL A 149 -8.83 -20.55 9.88
C VAL A 149 -7.65 -19.98 10.67
N LEU A 150 -7.85 -19.02 11.58
CA LEU A 150 -6.80 -18.56 12.51
C LEU A 150 -6.44 -19.65 13.55
N LYS A 151 -7.42 -20.42 14.04
CA LYS A 151 -7.20 -21.54 14.97
C LYS A 151 -6.47 -22.71 14.29
N LEU A 152 -6.83 -23.05 13.05
CA LEU A 152 -6.14 -24.04 12.21
C LEU A 152 -4.75 -23.55 11.78
N ALA A 153 -4.57 -22.27 11.44
CA ALA A 153 -3.26 -21.68 11.14
C ALA A 153 -2.34 -21.59 12.37
N MET A 154 -2.90 -21.47 13.58
CA MET A 154 -2.17 -21.58 14.85
C MET A 154 -1.80 -23.03 15.18
N GLN A 155 -2.64 -24.01 14.83
CA GLN A 155 -2.33 -25.44 14.96
C GLN A 155 -1.32 -25.94 13.89
N LEU A 156 -1.36 -25.40 12.66
CA LEU A 156 -0.40 -25.68 11.59
C LEU A 156 0.98 -25.03 11.80
N LYS A 157 1.05 -23.91 12.54
CA LYS A 157 2.32 -23.33 13.03
C LYS A 157 3.05 -24.27 14.00
N ASN A 158 2.31 -25.09 14.74
CA ASN A 158 2.88 -26.11 15.63
C ASN A 158 3.30 -27.38 14.87
N LEU A 159 2.73 -27.69 13.70
CA LEU A 159 3.20 -28.77 12.83
C LEU A 159 4.43 -28.38 11.98
N LEU A 160 4.52 -27.13 11.53
CA LEU A 160 5.69 -26.63 10.77
C LEU A 160 6.93 -26.48 11.66
N SER A 161 6.77 -26.20 12.96
CA SER A 161 7.87 -26.21 13.93
C SER A 161 8.33 -27.63 14.31
N LEU A 162 7.47 -28.65 14.14
CA LEU A 162 7.81 -30.06 14.29
C LEU A 162 8.48 -30.65 13.04
N LEU A 163 8.11 -30.18 11.83
CA LEU A 163 8.76 -30.55 10.57
C LEU A 163 10.13 -29.87 10.38
N GLN A 164 10.31 -28.62 10.83
CA GLN A 164 11.63 -27.97 10.88
C GLN A 164 12.60 -28.62 11.89
N LYS A 165 12.07 -29.24 12.96
CA LYS A 165 12.88 -30.02 13.91
C LYS A 165 13.26 -31.41 13.40
N ARG A 166 12.50 -31.99 12.46
CA ARG A 166 12.87 -33.26 11.79
C ARG A 166 13.79 -33.08 10.58
N PHE A 167 13.74 -31.93 9.90
CA PHE A 167 14.66 -31.65 8.77
C PHE A 167 16.08 -31.27 9.23
N LEU A 168 16.25 -30.81 10.48
CA LEU A 168 17.56 -30.53 11.09
C LEU A 168 18.18 -31.72 11.83
N ALA A 169 17.50 -32.88 11.84
CA ALA A 169 17.97 -34.10 12.50
C ALA A 169 18.47 -35.19 11.54
N THR A 170 18.62 -34.89 10.23
CA THR A 170 19.06 -35.89 9.22
C THR A 170 20.18 -35.39 8.31
N SER A 171 21.04 -34.50 8.81
CA SER A 171 22.32 -34.17 8.18
C SER A 171 23.44 -34.23 9.22
N ALA A 172 23.52 -35.37 9.90
CA ALA A 172 24.72 -35.79 10.59
C ALA A 172 25.14 -37.14 10.00
N THR A 173 26.45 -37.31 9.84
CA THR A 173 27.21 -38.49 9.37
C THR A 173 27.19 -38.78 7.87
N LEU A 174 28.18 -38.25 7.13
CA LEU A 174 29.40 -39.01 6.79
C LEU A 174 30.51 -38.05 6.33
N SER A 175 31.67 -38.15 6.99
CA SER A 175 32.95 -37.54 6.63
C SER A 175 33.52 -38.13 5.35
N THR A 176 34.34 -37.38 4.59
CA THR A 176 35.80 -37.62 4.47
C THR A 176 36.51 -36.66 3.50
N THR A 177 37.55 -36.02 4.04
CA THR A 177 38.86 -35.66 3.45
C THR A 177 38.94 -34.95 2.10
N SER A 178 39.38 -33.70 2.15
CA SER A 178 40.41 -33.19 1.24
C SER A 178 41.33 -32.22 2.00
N ALA A 179 42.56 -32.67 2.22
CA ALA A 179 43.62 -31.88 2.84
C ALA A 179 44.08 -30.79 1.88
N THR A 180 43.96 -29.53 2.29
CA THR A 180 44.72 -28.41 1.72
C THR A 180 45.15 -27.48 2.84
N SER A 181 46.45 -27.56 3.14
CA SER A 181 47.32 -26.55 3.75
C SER A 181 46.74 -25.66 4.86
N GLN A 182 47.05 -26.03 6.10
CA GLN A 182 47.13 -25.10 7.23
C GLN A 182 48.06 -23.92 6.88
N PRO A 183 47.63 -22.65 7.01
CA PRO A 183 48.55 -21.55 7.17
C PRO A 183 49.01 -21.48 8.63
N ASN A 184 50.32 -21.36 8.82
CA ASN A 184 51.02 -21.25 10.10
C ASN A 184 50.30 -20.40 11.17
N PRO A 185 50.15 -20.87 12.42
CA PRO A 185 49.44 -20.16 13.49
C PRO A 185 50.28 -19.08 14.22
N SER A 186 51.34 -18.56 13.61
CA SER A 186 52.29 -17.66 14.29
C SER A 186 52.06 -16.15 14.10
N SER A 187 50.94 -15.70 13.50
CA SER A 187 50.66 -14.25 13.38
C SER A 187 49.20 -13.80 13.62
N SER A 188 48.34 -14.61 14.23
CA SER A 188 46.98 -14.16 14.54
C SER A 188 46.95 -13.36 15.85
N SER A 189 46.80 -12.03 15.76
CA SER A 189 46.58 -11.14 16.92
C SER A 189 45.49 -11.68 17.86
N PHE A 190 45.62 -11.45 19.17
CA PHE A 190 44.59 -11.80 20.17
C PHE A 190 43.18 -11.36 19.74
N THR A 191 43.10 -10.19 19.09
CA THR A 191 41.86 -9.66 18.50
C THR A 191 41.23 -10.64 17.50
N VAL A 192 42.02 -11.24 16.61
CA VAL A 192 41.55 -12.19 15.59
C VAL A 192 40.99 -13.44 16.27
N HIS A 193 41.74 -13.99 17.23
CA HIS A 193 41.30 -15.17 17.98
C HIS A 193 39.99 -14.93 18.73
N PHE A 194 39.84 -13.78 19.38
CA PHE A 194 38.59 -13.40 20.05
C PHE A 194 37.42 -13.26 19.07
N LEU A 195 37.63 -12.61 17.93
CA LEU A 195 36.59 -12.42 16.91
C LEU A 195 36.11 -13.75 16.31
N VAL A 196 37.03 -14.70 16.06
CA VAL A 196 36.67 -16.02 15.54
C VAL A 196 35.97 -16.84 16.61
N ASN A 197 36.60 -17.03 17.77
CA ASN A 197 36.15 -18.02 18.75
C ASN A 197 35.01 -17.52 19.66
N SER A 198 35.01 -16.24 20.02
CA SER A 198 34.01 -15.68 20.95
C SER A 198 32.86 -14.98 20.23
N CYS A 199 33.12 -14.35 19.08
CA CYS A 199 32.09 -13.68 18.30
C CYS A 199 31.56 -14.51 17.12
N GLY A 200 32.17 -15.66 16.80
CA GLY A 200 31.71 -16.56 15.73
C GLY A 200 31.91 -16.00 14.33
N LEU A 201 32.90 -15.12 14.11
CA LEU A 201 33.19 -14.58 12.78
C LEU A 201 34.04 -15.55 11.96
N PRO A 202 33.81 -15.64 10.64
CA PRO A 202 34.75 -16.30 9.73
C PRO A 202 36.13 -15.64 9.81
N LEU A 203 37.21 -16.44 9.67
CA LEU A 203 38.59 -15.98 9.81
C LEU A 203 38.90 -14.74 8.96
N GLU A 204 38.49 -14.74 7.69
CA GLU A 204 38.70 -13.61 6.77
C GLU A 204 38.06 -12.30 7.26
N VAL A 205 36.84 -12.39 7.81
CA VAL A 205 36.14 -11.22 8.34
C VAL A 205 36.80 -10.75 9.64
N ALA A 206 37.26 -11.68 10.48
CA ALA A 206 37.99 -11.36 11.70
C ALA A 206 39.32 -10.67 11.41
N LEU A 207 40.08 -11.13 10.42
CA LEU A 207 41.33 -10.50 9.96
C LEU A 207 41.10 -9.09 9.41
N SER A 208 40.02 -8.87 8.66
CA SER A 208 39.65 -7.53 8.20
C SER A 208 39.26 -6.62 9.37
N ALA A 209 38.43 -7.13 10.30
CA ALA A 209 37.97 -6.37 11.45
C ALA A 209 39.11 -6.00 12.41
N SER A 210 40.10 -6.86 12.60
CA SER A 210 41.27 -6.58 13.45
C SER A 210 42.18 -5.47 12.93
N LYS A 211 42.01 -5.03 11.67
CA LYS A 211 42.67 -3.81 11.16
C LYS A 211 42.02 -2.54 11.72
N THR A 212 40.75 -2.62 12.10
CA THR A 212 39.95 -1.46 12.56
C THR A 212 39.86 -1.35 14.07
N ILE A 213 40.07 -2.45 14.79
CA ILE A 213 40.05 -2.51 16.24
C ILE A 213 41.24 -3.32 16.75
N GLN A 214 41.77 -2.92 17.90
CA GLN A 214 42.68 -3.75 18.69
C GLN A 214 42.06 -3.97 20.06
N LEU A 215 41.97 -5.23 20.45
CA LEU A 215 41.52 -5.64 21.78
C LEU A 215 42.75 -5.86 22.65
N ASP A 216 42.70 -5.30 23.85
CA ASP A 216 43.72 -5.54 24.86
C ASP A 216 43.52 -6.93 25.47
N ARG A 217 44.55 -7.77 25.38
CA ARG A 217 44.58 -9.12 25.97
C ARG A 217 44.37 -9.06 27.49
N ASN A 218 44.90 -8.03 28.13
CA ASN A 218 44.79 -7.83 29.58
C ASN A 218 43.38 -7.38 30.00
N ASN A 219 42.52 -7.00 29.04
CA ASN A 219 41.15 -6.57 29.29
C ASN A 219 40.14 -7.38 28.45
N ALA A 220 40.36 -8.69 28.32
CA ALA A 220 39.46 -9.61 27.62
C ALA A 220 38.04 -9.66 28.24
N GLN A 221 37.90 -9.30 29.51
CA GLN A 221 36.61 -9.28 30.22
C GLN A 221 35.64 -8.23 29.68
N LYS A 222 36.14 -7.08 29.21
CA LYS A 222 35.29 -6.02 28.67
C LYS A 222 34.50 -6.45 27.42
N PRO A 223 35.13 -6.95 26.34
CA PRO A 223 34.37 -7.41 25.17
C PRO A 223 33.50 -8.62 25.52
N GLN A 224 33.94 -9.53 26.40
CA GLN A 224 33.10 -10.65 26.85
C GLN A 224 31.83 -10.19 27.57
N SER A 225 31.96 -9.22 28.49
CA SER A 225 30.82 -8.59 29.18
C SER A 225 29.86 -7.93 28.20
N LEU A 226 30.36 -7.35 27.12
CA LEU A 226 29.52 -6.79 26.07
C LEU A 226 28.73 -7.87 25.33
N LEU A 227 29.33 -9.03 25.03
CA LEU A 227 28.60 -10.14 24.41
C LEU A 227 27.47 -10.62 25.32
N SER A 228 27.76 -10.79 26.61
CA SER A 228 26.75 -11.15 27.63
C SER A 228 25.64 -10.09 27.74
N PHE A 229 25.99 -8.81 27.70
CA PHE A 229 25.04 -7.70 27.65
C PHE A 229 24.15 -7.77 26.40
N LEU A 230 24.71 -7.97 25.21
CA LEU A 230 23.89 -8.11 23.99
C LEU A 230 22.93 -9.31 24.10
N LYS A 231 23.38 -10.44 24.66
CA LYS A 231 22.53 -11.61 24.91
C LYS A 231 21.40 -11.30 25.89
N SER A 232 21.62 -10.50 26.93
CA SER A 232 20.56 -10.10 27.88
C SER A 232 19.45 -9.30 27.18
N TYR A 233 19.78 -8.59 26.08
CA TYR A 233 18.83 -7.87 25.21
C TYR A 233 18.34 -8.70 24.01
N LYS A 234 18.35 -10.04 24.12
CA LYS A 234 17.79 -10.99 23.14
C LYS A 234 18.51 -11.02 21.79
N PHE A 235 19.75 -10.56 21.71
CA PHE A 235 20.58 -10.83 20.53
C PHE A 235 21.03 -12.30 20.55
N ASN A 236 20.83 -13.01 19.44
CA ASN A 236 21.40 -14.35 19.26
C ASN A 236 22.83 -14.29 18.69
N ASP A 237 23.56 -15.40 18.72
CA ASP A 237 24.96 -15.45 18.30
C ASP A 237 25.15 -15.02 16.83
N THR A 238 24.26 -15.41 15.92
CA THR A 238 24.30 -14.99 14.51
C THR A 238 24.12 -13.48 14.37
N GLN A 239 23.21 -12.89 15.15
CA GLN A 239 22.96 -11.44 15.16
C GLN A 239 24.15 -10.68 15.74
N ILE A 240 24.78 -11.21 16.79
CA ILE A 240 26.00 -10.65 17.39
C ILE A 240 27.13 -10.68 16.37
N ALA A 241 27.41 -11.84 15.76
CA ALA A 241 28.42 -12.00 14.71
C ALA A 241 28.21 -10.99 13.57
N LYS A 242 26.96 -10.83 13.11
CA LYS A 242 26.59 -9.86 12.08
C LYS A 242 26.79 -8.41 12.52
N LEU A 243 26.47 -8.07 13.77
CA LEU A 243 26.69 -6.74 14.32
C LEU A 243 28.18 -6.41 14.37
N ILE A 244 28.98 -7.30 14.93
CA ILE A 244 30.44 -7.11 15.07
C ILE A 244 31.11 -7.07 13.70
N SER A 245 30.69 -7.91 12.75
CA SER A 245 31.18 -7.86 11.36
C SER A 245 30.91 -6.50 10.71
N LYS A 246 29.72 -5.90 10.92
CA LYS A 246 29.39 -4.58 10.38
C LYS A 246 30.09 -3.43 11.12
N ARG A 247 30.28 -3.59 12.43
CA ARG A 247 30.82 -2.54 13.31
C ARG A 247 31.68 -3.13 14.42
N PRO A 248 32.96 -3.46 14.14
CA PRO A 248 33.86 -4.04 15.14
C PRO A 248 34.06 -3.14 16.37
N SER A 249 34.04 -1.81 16.17
CA SER A 249 34.17 -0.81 17.25
C SER A 249 33.09 -0.89 18.33
N THR A 250 31.99 -1.61 18.08
CA THR A 250 31.01 -1.94 19.12
C THR A 250 31.65 -2.68 20.29
N LEU A 251 32.66 -3.55 20.06
CA LEU A 251 33.38 -4.28 21.12
C LEU A 251 34.12 -3.36 22.12
N GLN A 252 34.48 -2.16 21.72
CA GLN A 252 35.18 -1.19 22.56
C GLN A 252 34.23 -0.23 23.30
N SER A 253 32.93 -0.29 22.98
CA SER A 253 31.91 0.60 23.55
C SER A 253 31.71 0.37 25.04
N ARG A 254 31.39 1.45 25.76
CA ARG A 254 31.08 1.38 27.19
C ARG A 254 29.63 0.94 27.41
N ILE A 255 29.41 -0.03 28.29
CA ILE A 255 28.08 -0.58 28.56
C ILE A 255 27.25 0.41 29.40
N HIS A 256 27.71 0.72 30.61
CA HIS A 256 26.92 1.44 31.62
C HIS A 256 26.54 2.88 31.24
N ASN A 257 27.44 3.64 30.60
CA ASN A 257 27.23 5.06 30.31
C ASN A 257 26.94 5.35 28.83
N ASN A 258 26.85 4.34 27.96
CA ASN A 258 26.55 4.54 26.54
C ASN A 258 25.50 3.55 26.02
N LEU A 259 25.82 2.26 25.91
CA LEU A 259 24.92 1.28 25.28
C LEU A 259 23.67 0.98 26.12
N GLY A 260 23.83 0.78 27.43
CA GLY A 260 22.74 0.52 28.37
C GLY A 260 21.64 1.58 28.31
N PRO A 261 21.96 2.87 28.55
CA PRO A 261 20.99 3.95 28.48
C PRO A 261 20.30 4.07 27.10
N LYS A 262 21.00 3.77 26.00
CA LYS A 262 20.41 3.78 24.66
C LYS A 262 19.40 2.66 24.47
N PHE A 263 19.75 1.45 24.88
CA PHE A 263 18.87 0.28 24.74
C PHE A 263 17.63 0.45 25.62
N GLN A 264 17.83 0.93 26.85
CA GLN A 264 16.74 1.24 27.76
C GLN A 264 15.77 2.27 27.16
N PHE A 265 16.28 3.40 26.65
CA PHE A 265 15.46 4.40 25.98
C PHE A 265 14.67 3.83 24.79
N LEU A 266 15.31 3.01 23.94
CA LEU A 266 14.63 2.39 22.80
C LEU A 266 13.52 1.43 23.26
N ILE A 267 13.75 0.64 24.32
CA ILE A 267 12.76 -0.29 24.87
C ILE A 267 11.57 0.46 25.45
N GLU A 268 11.82 1.51 26.24
CA GLU A 268 10.79 2.38 26.81
C GLU A 268 9.93 3.08 25.76
N ASN A 269 10.40 3.12 24.50
CA ASN A 269 9.74 3.76 23.37
C ASN A 269 9.32 2.74 22.30
N GLY A 270 8.99 1.52 22.72
CA GLY A 270 8.30 0.53 21.90
C GLY A 270 9.20 -0.37 21.03
N PHE A 271 10.53 -0.30 21.16
CA PHE A 271 11.46 -1.18 20.44
C PHE A 271 11.88 -2.42 21.25
N GLY A 272 11.07 -2.86 22.21
CA GLY A 272 11.36 -4.04 23.05
C GLY A 272 11.42 -5.38 22.32
N GLY A 273 11.92 -6.40 23.03
CA GLY A 273 11.97 -7.79 22.56
C GLY A 273 12.80 -7.96 21.28
N GLU A 274 12.27 -8.70 20.30
CA GLU A 274 12.96 -8.95 19.02
C GLU A 274 13.13 -7.69 18.14
N LEU A 275 12.44 -6.59 18.44
CA LEU A 275 12.53 -5.38 17.63
C LEU A 275 13.87 -4.67 17.81
N LEU A 276 14.43 -4.68 19.01
CA LEU A 276 15.70 -4.01 19.31
C LEU A 276 16.86 -4.61 18.48
N PRO A 277 17.12 -5.94 18.51
CA PRO A 277 18.16 -6.52 17.65
C PRO A 277 17.94 -6.24 16.16
N LYS A 278 16.70 -6.33 15.68
CA LYS A 278 16.35 -6.07 14.27
C LYS A 278 16.64 -4.62 13.88
N LEU A 279 16.31 -3.66 14.75
CA LEU A 279 16.56 -2.24 14.53
C LEU A 279 18.07 -1.91 14.51
N ILE A 280 18.82 -2.39 15.50
CA ILE A 280 20.27 -2.13 15.57
C ILE A 280 21.00 -2.74 14.37
N LEU A 281 20.61 -3.94 13.93
CA LEU A 281 21.19 -4.58 12.75
C LEU A 281 20.80 -3.92 11.43
N SER A 282 19.63 -3.30 11.36
CA SER A 282 19.20 -2.56 10.18
C SER A 282 19.93 -1.23 10.05
N ASN A 283 20.33 -0.61 11.17
CA ASN A 283 21.16 0.60 11.18
C ASN A 283 22.06 0.68 12.41
N THR A 284 23.31 0.25 12.25
CA THR A 284 24.32 0.24 13.33
C THR A 284 24.78 1.63 13.74
N GLU A 285 24.49 2.67 12.94
CA GLU A 285 24.83 4.07 13.23
C GLU A 285 24.06 4.61 14.46
N ILE A 286 22.98 3.94 14.86
CA ILE A 286 22.28 4.23 16.13
C ILE A 286 23.24 4.11 17.32
N LEU A 287 24.21 3.19 17.25
CA LEU A 287 25.18 2.97 18.33
C LEU A 287 26.23 4.08 18.45
N SER A 288 26.52 4.82 17.38
CA SER A 288 27.44 5.97 17.40
C SER A 288 26.76 7.29 17.73
N ARG A 289 25.48 7.47 17.38
CA ARG A 289 24.78 8.74 17.66
C ARG A 289 24.61 8.99 19.16
N SER A 290 24.81 10.23 19.60
CA SER A 290 24.58 10.60 21.00
C SER A 290 23.12 10.35 21.42
N LEU A 291 22.93 9.74 22.59
CA LEU A 291 21.59 9.53 23.12
C LEU A 291 20.90 10.87 23.42
N GLY A 292 21.59 11.75 24.14
CA GLY A 292 21.04 13.01 24.64
C GLY A 292 20.90 14.09 23.57
N SER A 293 21.94 14.30 22.75
CA SER A 293 21.95 15.39 21.77
C SER A 293 21.41 15.00 20.39
N HIS A 294 21.11 13.71 20.14
CA HIS A 294 20.60 13.27 18.84
C HIS A 294 19.37 12.36 18.94
N ILE A 295 19.51 11.15 19.50
CA ILE A 295 18.44 10.14 19.45
C ILE A 295 17.17 10.62 20.17
N LYS A 296 17.29 11.16 21.39
CA LYS A 296 16.14 11.69 22.16
C LYS A 296 15.43 12.86 21.45
N PRO A 297 16.13 13.93 21.01
CA PRO A 297 15.51 15.01 20.24
C PRO A 297 14.83 14.54 18.96
N THR A 298 15.49 13.67 18.19
CA THR A 298 14.96 13.13 16.94
C THR A 298 13.71 12.30 17.19
N TYR A 299 13.72 11.43 18.20
CA TYR A 299 12.52 10.66 18.58
C TYR A 299 11.38 11.57 19.02
N LYS A 300 11.65 12.60 19.85
CA LYS A 300 10.63 13.58 20.28
C LYS A 300 10.01 14.30 19.09
N LEU A 301 10.82 14.69 18.10
CA LEU A 301 10.33 15.30 16.86
C LEU A 301 9.45 14.34 16.05
N LEU A 302 9.89 13.09 15.87
CA LEU A 302 9.10 12.07 15.19
C LEU A 302 7.78 11.80 15.91
N LYS A 303 7.78 11.71 17.24
CA LYS A 303 6.57 11.53 18.06
C LYS A 303 5.62 12.71 17.94
N LYS A 304 6.13 13.95 17.85
CA LYS A 304 5.31 15.14 17.58
C LYS A 304 4.53 15.02 16.27
N PHE A 305 5.18 14.57 15.20
CA PHE A 305 4.54 14.44 13.88
C PHE A 305 3.65 13.21 13.77
N LEU A 306 4.14 12.05 14.25
CA LEU A 306 3.46 10.76 14.11
C LEU A 306 2.39 10.51 15.18
N LYS A 307 2.29 11.41 16.17
CA LYS A 307 1.27 11.48 17.23
C LYS A 307 1.32 10.34 18.25
N THR A 308 1.57 9.10 17.83
CA THR A 308 1.61 7.92 18.70
C THR A 308 2.96 7.21 18.66
N GLU A 309 3.28 6.48 19.73
CA GLU A 309 4.51 5.69 19.81
C GLU A 309 4.54 4.56 18.78
N GLU A 310 3.41 3.87 18.58
CA GLU A 310 3.28 2.79 17.61
C GLU A 310 3.57 3.30 16.19
N SER A 311 3.13 4.51 15.88
CA SER A 311 3.39 5.14 14.59
C SER A 311 4.87 5.45 14.41
N VAL A 312 5.57 5.89 15.46
CA VAL A 312 7.03 6.05 15.43
C VAL A 312 7.72 4.71 15.20
N VAL A 313 7.34 3.66 15.94
CA VAL A 313 7.90 2.32 15.78
C VAL A 313 7.69 1.79 14.36
N VAL A 314 6.48 1.93 13.80
CA VAL A 314 6.18 1.49 12.42
C VAL A 314 7.02 2.27 11.40
N SER A 315 7.16 3.58 11.57
CA SER A 315 7.94 4.43 10.66
C SER A 315 9.45 4.11 10.73
N VAL A 316 10.00 4.00 11.93
CA VAL A 316 11.42 3.68 12.16
C VAL A 316 11.77 2.25 11.73
N LYS A 317 10.87 1.27 11.92
CA LYS A 317 11.07 -0.09 11.37
C LYS A 317 11.19 -0.09 9.85
N ARG A 318 10.49 0.82 9.18
CA ARG A 318 10.54 0.99 7.73
C ARG A 318 11.78 1.78 7.28
N ALA A 319 12.24 2.70 8.11
CA ALA A 319 13.34 3.61 7.85
C ALA A 319 14.15 3.87 9.12
N SER A 320 15.02 2.93 9.50
CA SER A 320 15.82 3.04 10.73
C SER A 320 16.83 4.20 10.71
N TRP A 321 17.10 4.75 9.54
CA TRP A 321 17.88 5.98 9.37
C TRP A 321 17.18 7.23 9.93
N LEU A 322 15.87 7.17 10.21
CA LEU A 322 15.13 8.29 10.81
C LEU A 322 15.71 8.69 12.17
N LEU A 323 16.26 7.73 12.95
CA LEU A 323 16.87 7.99 14.25
C LEU A 323 18.31 8.52 14.18
N THR A 324 18.93 8.50 13.00
CA THR A 324 20.36 8.82 12.83
C THR A 324 20.63 10.01 11.92
N MET A 325 19.57 10.58 11.33
CA MET A 325 19.67 11.77 10.50
C MET A 325 19.31 13.04 11.27
N ASP A 326 19.68 14.17 10.70
CA ASP A 326 19.14 15.46 11.13
C ASP A 326 17.69 15.61 10.65
N ALA A 327 16.78 15.05 11.44
CA ALA A 327 15.35 15.08 11.16
C ALA A 327 14.81 16.52 11.12
N LYS A 328 15.37 17.44 11.92
CA LYS A 328 14.95 18.84 11.94
C LYS A 328 15.33 19.53 10.63
N ALA A 329 16.58 19.40 10.19
CA ALA A 329 17.04 20.06 8.97
C ALA A 329 16.52 19.41 7.68
N LYS A 330 16.20 18.10 7.69
CA LYS A 330 15.79 17.37 6.48
C LYS A 330 14.28 17.21 6.35
N LEU A 331 13.58 16.76 7.39
CA LEU A 331 12.16 16.42 7.29
C LEU A 331 11.28 17.67 7.35
N VAL A 332 11.55 18.57 8.30
CA VAL A 332 10.68 19.72 8.60
C VAL A 332 10.44 20.61 7.37
N PRO A 333 11.47 21.04 6.60
CA PRO A 333 11.24 21.92 5.45
C PRO A 333 10.35 21.28 4.38
N ILE A 334 10.50 19.97 4.14
CA ILE A 334 9.64 19.26 3.18
C ILE A 334 8.23 19.12 3.75
N MET A 335 8.07 18.78 5.02
CA MET A 335 6.74 18.69 5.63
C MET A 335 5.98 20.02 5.56
N GLU A 336 6.65 21.12 5.93
CA GLU A 336 6.11 22.48 5.83
C GLU A 336 5.78 22.86 4.39
N LEU A 337 6.62 22.48 3.41
CA LEU A 337 6.32 22.67 2.00
C LEU A 337 5.02 21.95 1.62
N PHE A 338 4.83 20.69 1.98
CA PHE A 338 3.58 19.97 1.67
C PHE A 338 2.35 20.67 2.28
N VAL A 339 2.45 21.12 3.53
CA VAL A 339 1.36 21.85 4.21
C VAL A 339 1.07 23.18 3.51
N ARG A 340 2.11 23.97 3.22
CA ARG A 340 2.00 25.25 2.49
C ARG A 340 1.37 25.07 1.12
N GLU A 341 1.66 23.95 0.45
CA GLU A 341 1.12 23.63 -0.86
C GLU A 341 -0.32 23.09 -0.82
N GLY A 342 -0.93 22.99 0.37
CA GLY A 342 -2.34 22.64 0.60
C GLY A 342 -2.59 21.17 0.94
N VAL A 343 -1.56 20.40 1.30
CA VAL A 343 -1.73 19.00 1.73
C VAL A 343 -2.11 18.98 3.22
N PRO A 344 -3.21 18.32 3.61
CA PRO A 344 -3.61 18.22 5.02
C PRO A 344 -2.52 17.57 5.89
N ASP A 345 -2.33 18.09 7.09
CA ASP A 345 -1.31 17.62 8.06
C ASP A 345 -1.40 16.10 8.31
N GLU A 346 -2.62 15.56 8.46
CA GLU A 346 -2.85 14.12 8.63
C GLU A 346 -2.29 13.31 7.46
N ARG A 347 -2.38 13.83 6.23
CA ARG A 347 -1.86 13.14 5.05
C ARG A 347 -0.34 13.24 4.97
N VAL A 348 0.24 14.37 5.35
CA VAL A 348 1.71 14.50 5.48
C VAL A 348 2.23 13.51 6.52
N THR A 349 1.54 13.41 7.66
CA THR A 349 1.82 12.42 8.72
C THR A 349 1.72 10.99 8.20
N HIS A 350 0.64 10.65 7.48
CA HIS A 350 0.48 9.33 6.87
C HIS A 350 1.58 9.05 5.84
N LEU A 351 2.00 10.05 5.06
CA LEU A 351 3.10 9.93 4.10
C LEU A 351 4.43 9.71 4.83
N LEU A 352 4.68 10.35 5.97
CA LEU A 352 5.89 10.12 6.77
C LEU A 352 5.89 8.71 7.36
N LEU A 353 4.75 8.25 7.88
CA LEU A 353 4.59 6.91 8.43
C LEU A 353 4.84 5.82 7.38
N SER A 354 4.24 6.00 6.21
CA SER A 354 4.21 4.97 5.17
C SER A 354 5.44 5.04 4.25
N GLN A 355 5.90 6.25 3.91
CA GLN A 355 6.96 6.52 2.93
C GLN A 355 7.94 7.62 3.40
N PRO A 356 8.72 7.38 4.48
CA PRO A 356 9.67 8.36 5.02
C PRO A 356 10.65 8.94 3.99
N ARG A 357 11.07 8.13 3.00
CA ARG A 357 12.04 8.53 1.95
C ARG A 357 11.60 9.72 1.09
N THR A 358 10.31 10.07 1.09
CA THR A 358 9.83 11.26 0.38
C THR A 358 10.38 12.54 1.01
N PHE A 359 10.65 12.54 2.32
CA PHE A 359 11.03 13.73 3.10
C PHE A 359 12.54 13.96 3.21
N VAL A 360 13.35 13.19 2.47
CA VAL A 360 14.82 13.35 2.48
C VAL A 360 15.36 13.87 1.15
N GLN A 361 14.46 14.31 0.27
CA GLN A 361 14.81 14.91 -1.01
C GLN A 361 15.32 16.35 -0.81
N ASN A 362 15.91 16.92 -1.85
CA ASN A 362 16.17 18.36 -1.87
C ASN A 362 14.82 19.12 -1.95
N VAL A 363 14.70 20.22 -1.19
CA VAL A 363 13.45 21.00 -1.04
C VAL A 363 13.04 21.65 -2.36
N ASP A 364 13.98 22.25 -3.09
CA ASP A 364 13.71 22.91 -4.37
C ASP A 364 13.22 21.90 -5.42
N ARG A 365 13.89 20.74 -5.49
CA ARG A 365 13.44 19.63 -6.33
C ARG A 365 12.05 19.15 -5.95
N MET A 366 11.74 19.09 -4.66
CA MET A 366 10.40 18.71 -4.19
C MET A 366 9.35 19.73 -4.64
N ALA A 367 9.66 21.03 -4.56
CA ALA A 367 8.77 22.09 -5.03
C ALA A 367 8.49 21.96 -6.54
N VAL A 368 9.52 21.68 -7.35
CA VAL A 368 9.35 21.38 -8.79
C VAL A 368 8.45 20.15 -8.99
N CYS A 369 8.67 19.06 -8.25
CA CYS A 369 7.82 17.86 -8.34
C CYS A 369 6.35 18.15 -7.99
N ILE A 370 6.11 18.94 -6.94
CA ILE A 370 4.76 19.36 -6.54
C ILE A 370 4.12 20.20 -7.64
N LYS A 371 4.83 21.18 -8.20
CA LYS A 371 4.34 22.02 -9.30
C LYS A 371 3.97 21.16 -10.52
N THR A 372 4.87 20.28 -10.97
CA THR A 372 4.60 19.36 -12.09
C THR A 372 3.37 18.49 -11.82
N VAL A 373 3.23 17.95 -10.62
CA VAL A 373 2.04 17.14 -10.27
C VAL A 373 0.75 17.97 -10.27
N LYS A 374 0.80 19.25 -9.87
CA LYS A 374 -0.35 20.16 -10.01
C LYS A 374 -0.70 20.43 -11.48
N GLU A 375 0.31 20.56 -12.36
CA GLU A 375 0.11 20.72 -13.81
C GLU A 375 -0.56 19.50 -14.46
N PHE A 376 -0.33 18.29 -13.94
CA PHE A 376 -1.10 17.08 -14.30
C PHE A 376 -2.55 17.07 -13.78
N GLY A 377 -2.97 18.10 -13.04
CA GLY A 377 -4.34 18.29 -12.55
C GLY A 377 -4.62 17.69 -11.17
N PHE A 378 -3.61 17.19 -10.45
CA PHE A 378 -3.80 16.67 -9.11
C PHE A 378 -4.03 17.80 -8.10
N GLN A 379 -5.03 17.64 -7.22
CA GLN A 379 -5.28 18.58 -6.14
C GLN A 379 -4.63 18.10 -4.83
N PRO A 380 -3.88 18.96 -4.11
CA PRO A 380 -3.23 18.65 -2.83
C PRO A 380 -4.14 18.01 -1.77
N GLY A 381 -5.44 18.34 -1.82
CA GLY A 381 -6.49 17.83 -0.96
C GLY A 381 -6.83 16.34 -1.14
N TYR A 382 -6.33 15.63 -2.15
CA TYR A 382 -6.58 14.20 -2.35
C TYR A 382 -5.37 13.29 -2.09
N SER A 383 -5.63 12.03 -1.72
CA SER A 383 -4.57 11.03 -1.45
C SER A 383 -3.69 10.75 -2.66
N MET A 384 -4.26 10.78 -3.87
CA MET A 384 -3.52 10.50 -5.09
C MET A 384 -2.43 11.55 -5.38
N PHE A 385 -2.60 12.79 -4.90
CA PHE A 385 -1.59 13.83 -5.03
C PHE A 385 -0.28 13.40 -4.37
N THR A 386 -0.32 12.95 -3.11
CA THR A 386 0.88 12.51 -2.40
C THR A 386 1.54 11.28 -3.04
N GLU A 387 0.75 10.41 -3.67
CA GLU A 387 1.29 9.28 -4.42
C GLU A 387 1.99 9.73 -5.71
N ALA A 388 1.41 10.69 -6.44
CA ALA A 388 2.01 11.25 -7.64
C ALA A 388 3.31 12.00 -7.33
N VAL A 389 3.32 12.84 -6.30
CA VAL A 389 4.53 13.55 -5.85
C VAL A 389 5.60 12.57 -5.42
N ARG A 390 5.24 11.52 -4.67
CA ARG A 390 6.18 10.45 -4.31
C ARG A 390 6.81 9.79 -5.54
N VAL A 391 6.01 9.42 -6.55
CA VAL A 391 6.56 8.78 -7.76
C VAL A 391 7.48 9.75 -8.49
N LYS A 392 7.04 10.99 -8.73
CA LYS A 392 7.84 11.99 -9.46
C LYS A 392 9.14 12.32 -8.74
N SER A 393 9.10 12.49 -7.42
CA SER A 393 10.29 12.82 -6.61
C SER A 393 11.28 11.66 -6.47
N SER A 394 10.84 10.42 -6.68
CA SER A 394 11.70 9.23 -6.55
C SER A 394 12.70 9.03 -7.69
N MET A 395 12.64 9.83 -8.77
CA MET A 395 13.49 9.67 -9.95
C MET A 395 13.86 11.00 -10.61
N SER A 396 14.95 11.03 -11.36
CA SER A 396 15.34 12.21 -12.15
C SER A 396 14.42 12.42 -13.35
N ASP A 397 14.42 13.61 -13.94
CA ASP A 397 13.65 13.91 -15.15
C ASP A 397 14.09 13.04 -16.33
N SER A 398 15.40 12.77 -16.45
CA SER A 398 15.93 11.82 -17.44
C SER A 398 15.33 10.42 -17.27
N THR A 399 15.28 9.91 -16.04
CA THR A 399 14.70 8.60 -15.75
C THR A 399 13.20 8.57 -16.04
N TRP A 400 12.49 9.63 -15.68
CA TRP A 400 11.07 9.79 -15.98
C TRP A 400 10.82 9.76 -17.50
N ASN A 401 11.57 10.54 -18.27
CA ASN A 401 11.43 10.63 -19.72
C ASN A 401 11.76 9.29 -20.41
N LYS A 402 12.79 8.57 -19.95
CA LYS A 402 13.08 7.21 -20.45
C LYS A 402 11.89 6.27 -20.24
N LYS A 403 11.29 6.27 -19.05
CA LYS A 403 10.10 5.43 -18.77
C LYS A 403 8.90 5.82 -19.61
N VAL A 404 8.66 7.12 -19.81
CA VAL A 404 7.61 7.61 -20.72
C VAL A 404 7.88 7.12 -22.15
N GLN A 405 9.13 7.18 -22.60
CA GLN A 405 9.51 6.67 -23.92
C GLN A 405 9.28 5.16 -24.05
N VAL A 406 9.63 4.36 -23.03
CA VAL A 406 9.32 2.91 -23.04
C VAL A 406 7.83 2.65 -23.25
N PHE A 407 6.94 3.43 -22.61
CA PHE A 407 5.50 3.29 -22.84
C PHE A 407 5.09 3.67 -24.27
N LYS A 408 5.69 4.73 -24.84
CA LYS A 408 5.47 5.13 -26.23
C LYS A 408 5.91 4.06 -27.22
N ASP A 409 7.07 3.46 -27.01
CA ASP A 409 7.59 2.35 -27.83
C ASP A 409 6.66 1.13 -27.76
N LEU A 410 5.94 0.96 -26.65
CA LEU A 410 4.93 -0.08 -26.44
C LEU A 410 3.53 0.33 -26.92
N GLY A 411 3.44 1.42 -27.71
CA GLY A 411 2.23 1.87 -28.39
C GLY A 411 1.32 2.80 -27.59
N TRP A 412 1.73 3.26 -26.39
CA TRP A 412 0.91 4.19 -25.61
C TRP A 412 1.07 5.62 -26.14
N SER A 413 -0.04 6.35 -26.26
CA SER A 413 0.01 7.79 -26.50
C SER A 413 0.40 8.56 -25.24
N GLU A 414 0.86 9.80 -25.38
CA GLU A 414 1.08 10.70 -24.23
C GLU A 414 -0.21 10.90 -23.42
N GLN A 415 -1.35 10.93 -24.12
CA GLN A 415 -2.66 11.05 -23.50
C GLN A 415 -2.98 9.82 -22.65
N ASP A 416 -2.65 8.60 -23.11
CA ASP A 416 -2.84 7.36 -22.34
C ASP A 416 -1.97 7.33 -21.09
N ILE A 417 -0.70 7.72 -21.22
CA ILE A 417 0.25 7.79 -20.11
C ILE A 417 -0.25 8.79 -19.05
N ALA A 418 -0.65 9.99 -19.47
CA ALA A 418 -1.20 11.00 -18.55
C ALA A 418 -2.50 10.51 -17.89
N TYR A 419 -3.38 9.86 -18.64
CA TYR A 419 -4.62 9.29 -18.12
C TYR A 419 -4.36 8.20 -17.07
N ALA A 420 -3.44 7.29 -17.35
CA ALA A 420 -3.03 6.24 -16.42
C ALA A 420 -2.34 6.81 -15.17
N PHE A 421 -1.51 7.84 -15.33
CA PHE A 421 -0.83 8.50 -14.23
C PHE A 421 -1.79 9.13 -13.23
N VAL A 422 -2.79 9.87 -13.71
CA VAL A 422 -3.84 10.45 -12.84
C VAL A 422 -4.59 9.40 -12.02
N ARG A 423 -4.77 8.19 -12.57
CA ARG A 423 -5.51 7.10 -11.91
C ARG A 423 -4.65 6.28 -10.96
N SER A 424 -3.39 6.06 -11.27
CA SER A 424 -2.49 5.22 -10.48
C SER A 424 -1.03 5.55 -10.79
N PRO A 425 -0.45 6.60 -10.18
CA PRO A 425 0.91 7.05 -10.45
C PRO A 425 1.98 5.96 -10.37
N ARG A 426 1.77 4.97 -9.48
CA ARG A 426 2.72 3.87 -9.19
C ARG A 426 3.18 3.07 -10.40
N PHE A 427 2.40 3.02 -11.49
CA PHE A 427 2.82 2.26 -12.67
C PHE A 427 4.14 2.81 -13.27
N LEU A 428 4.36 4.13 -13.20
CA LEU A 428 5.62 4.77 -13.62
C LEU A 428 6.76 4.61 -12.60
N ALA A 429 6.50 4.07 -11.41
CA ALA A 429 7.56 3.72 -10.46
C ALA A 429 8.22 2.37 -10.77
N CYS A 430 7.68 1.58 -11.72
CA CYS A 430 8.27 0.30 -12.11
C CYS A 430 9.56 0.49 -12.91
N SER A 431 10.48 -0.50 -12.86
CA SER A 431 11.65 -0.53 -13.76
C SER A 431 11.21 -0.66 -15.23
N GLU A 432 12.06 -0.25 -16.15
CA GLU A 432 11.80 -0.37 -17.60
C GLU A 432 11.61 -1.83 -18.01
N GLU A 433 12.46 -2.72 -17.51
CA GLU A 433 12.35 -4.18 -17.68
C GLU A 433 11.01 -4.72 -17.19
N LYS A 434 10.57 -4.30 -15.99
CA LYS A 434 9.28 -4.71 -15.45
C LYS A 434 8.13 -4.23 -16.33
N ILE A 435 8.19 -3.00 -16.86
CA ILE A 435 7.18 -2.46 -17.78
C ILE A 435 7.09 -3.32 -19.03
N ARG A 436 8.25 -3.62 -19.67
CA ARG A 436 8.32 -4.44 -20.89
C ARG A 436 7.79 -5.86 -20.67
N THR A 437 8.27 -6.55 -19.63
CA THR A 437 7.84 -7.92 -19.28
C THR A 437 6.34 -7.97 -18.97
N THR A 438 5.82 -6.96 -18.27
CA THR A 438 4.40 -6.86 -17.96
C THR A 438 3.56 -6.65 -19.22
N MET A 439 4.00 -5.78 -20.11
CA MET A 439 3.31 -5.51 -21.38
C MET A 439 3.33 -6.71 -22.31
N ASP A 440 4.48 -7.38 -22.45
CA ASP A 440 4.61 -8.61 -23.24
C ASP A 440 3.63 -9.68 -22.75
N PHE A 441 3.58 -9.94 -21.44
CA PHE A 441 2.65 -10.93 -20.91
C PHE A 441 1.18 -10.55 -21.19
N TYR A 442 0.78 -9.30 -20.95
CA TYR A 442 -0.62 -8.91 -21.15
C TYR A 442 -1.03 -8.83 -22.62
N VAL A 443 -0.17 -8.31 -23.50
CA VAL A 443 -0.50 -8.13 -24.92
C VAL A 443 -0.23 -9.40 -25.71
N ASN A 444 0.94 -10.02 -25.56
CA ASN A 444 1.35 -11.14 -26.40
C ASN A 444 0.85 -12.48 -25.87
N THR A 445 0.90 -12.70 -24.54
CA THR A 445 0.42 -13.97 -23.95
C THR A 445 -1.09 -13.95 -23.72
N MET A 446 -1.61 -12.92 -23.05
CA MET A 446 -3.04 -12.85 -22.71
C MET A 446 -3.93 -12.25 -23.78
N LYS A 447 -3.35 -11.68 -24.86
CA LYS A 447 -4.09 -11.03 -25.95
C LYS A 447 -5.04 -9.92 -25.46
N LEU A 448 -4.65 -9.19 -24.42
CA LEU A 448 -5.41 -8.05 -23.93
C LEU A 448 -5.21 -6.83 -24.84
N GLU A 449 -6.31 -6.19 -25.22
CA GLU A 449 -6.28 -4.92 -25.93
C GLU A 449 -5.56 -3.85 -25.10
N LEU A 450 -4.70 -3.06 -25.76
CA LEU A 450 -3.95 -1.98 -25.15
C LEU A 450 -4.84 -1.01 -24.35
N LYS A 451 -5.99 -0.63 -24.91
CA LYS A 451 -6.98 0.27 -24.27
C LYS A 451 -7.49 -0.28 -22.93
N LYS A 452 -7.63 -1.60 -22.79
CA LYS A 452 -7.99 -2.23 -21.52
C LYS A 452 -6.86 -2.07 -20.51
N ILE A 453 -5.62 -2.28 -20.91
CA ILE A 453 -4.44 -2.12 -20.04
C ILE A 453 -4.32 -0.66 -19.55
N VAL A 454 -4.46 0.31 -20.47
CA VAL A 454 -4.47 1.76 -20.15
C VAL A 454 -5.53 2.12 -19.12
N SER A 455 -6.71 1.48 -19.18
CA SER A 455 -7.79 1.73 -18.21
C SER A 455 -7.51 1.17 -16.81
N PHE A 456 -6.54 0.25 -16.68
CA PHE A 456 -6.18 -0.45 -15.45
C PHE A 456 -4.66 -0.42 -15.15
N PRO A 457 -4.05 0.76 -14.95
CA PRO A 457 -2.61 0.91 -14.68
C PRO A 457 -2.12 0.16 -13.42
N LYS A 458 -3.03 -0.24 -12.52
CA LYS A 458 -2.69 -1.10 -11.37
C LYS A 458 -2.14 -2.48 -11.76
N LEU A 459 -2.37 -2.93 -13.00
CA LEU A 459 -1.83 -4.19 -13.51
C LEU A 459 -0.30 -4.25 -13.41
N PHE A 460 0.40 -3.12 -13.52
CA PHE A 460 1.85 -3.02 -13.36
C PHE A 460 2.33 -3.20 -11.91
N ASN A 461 1.44 -3.06 -10.93
CA ASN A 461 1.81 -3.22 -9.53
C ASN A 461 1.89 -4.69 -9.10
N TYR A 462 1.40 -5.62 -9.93
CA TYR A 462 1.43 -7.05 -9.62
C TYR A 462 2.71 -7.70 -10.15
N SER A 463 3.09 -8.82 -9.52
CA SER A 463 4.17 -9.67 -10.01
C SER A 463 3.60 -10.55 -11.12
N ILE A 464 4.23 -10.55 -12.30
CA ILE A 464 3.81 -11.43 -13.38
C ILE A 464 4.00 -12.89 -12.94
N GLU A 465 5.18 -13.22 -12.45
CA GLU A 465 5.55 -14.60 -12.15
C GLU A 465 4.82 -15.16 -10.93
N THR A 466 4.72 -14.39 -9.85
CA THR A 466 4.20 -14.93 -8.58
C THR A 466 2.71 -14.68 -8.36
N ARG A 467 2.05 -13.88 -9.20
CA ARG A 467 0.61 -13.60 -9.06
C ARG A 467 -0.16 -13.74 -10.35
N VAL A 468 0.27 -13.08 -11.42
CA VAL A 468 -0.57 -12.98 -12.63
C VAL A 468 -0.55 -14.30 -13.40
N ARG A 469 0.63 -14.86 -13.68
CA ARG A 469 0.80 -16.10 -14.44
C ARG A 469 0.16 -17.32 -13.76
N PRO A 470 0.32 -17.57 -12.44
CA PRO A 470 -0.35 -18.67 -11.76
C PRO A 470 -1.88 -18.58 -11.87
N ARG A 471 -2.42 -17.37 -11.66
CA ARG A 471 -3.86 -17.12 -11.76
C ARG A 471 -4.37 -17.25 -13.19
N TYR A 472 -3.58 -16.82 -14.17
CA TYR A 472 -3.92 -16.97 -15.58
C TYR A 472 -3.95 -18.45 -16.02
N ARG A 473 -3.01 -19.28 -15.55
CA ARG A 473 -3.02 -20.73 -15.80
C ARG A 473 -4.29 -21.40 -15.27
N VAL A 474 -4.66 -21.09 -14.02
CA VAL A 474 -5.93 -21.56 -13.42
C VAL A 474 -7.13 -21.14 -14.26
N LEU A 475 -7.23 -19.86 -14.63
CA LEU A 475 -8.32 -19.36 -15.47
C LEU A 475 -8.39 -20.09 -16.81
N LYS A 476 -7.25 -20.32 -17.47
CA LYS A 476 -7.20 -21.06 -18.74
C LYS A 476 -7.76 -22.47 -18.60
N VAL A 477 -7.36 -23.20 -17.56
CA VAL A 477 -7.84 -24.56 -17.31
C VAL A 477 -9.35 -24.57 -17.07
N LEU A 478 -9.84 -23.69 -16.20
CA LEU A 478 -11.27 -23.59 -15.91
C LEU A 478 -12.12 -23.23 -17.14
N VAL A 479 -11.62 -22.32 -17.99
CA VAL A 479 -12.30 -21.96 -19.26
C VAL A 479 -12.30 -23.16 -20.21
N SER A 480 -11.17 -23.87 -20.35
CA SER A 480 -11.08 -25.06 -21.24
C SER A 480 -11.99 -26.21 -20.81
N LYS A 481 -12.31 -26.30 -19.51
CA LYS A 481 -13.24 -27.27 -18.93
C LYS A 481 -14.69 -26.79 -18.92
N GLY A 482 -14.98 -25.59 -19.41
CA GLY A 482 -16.33 -25.01 -19.42
C GLY A 482 -16.87 -24.62 -18.03
N LEU A 483 -16.04 -24.65 -16.99
CA LEU A 483 -16.44 -24.38 -15.60
C LEU A 483 -16.64 -22.88 -15.34
N ILE A 484 -15.98 -22.04 -16.14
CA ILE A 484 -16.14 -20.59 -16.09
C ILE A 484 -16.25 -20.01 -17.50
N LYS A 485 -16.92 -18.88 -17.63
CA LYS A 485 -17.11 -18.21 -18.92
C LYS A 485 -15.81 -17.58 -19.44
N HIS A 486 -15.65 -17.58 -20.76
CA HIS A 486 -14.51 -16.98 -21.46
C HIS A 486 -14.46 -15.44 -21.32
N ASP A 487 -15.58 -14.78 -20.99
CA ASP A 487 -15.68 -13.32 -20.88
C ASP A 487 -15.33 -12.76 -19.49
N ILE A 488 -14.87 -13.60 -18.57
CA ILE A 488 -14.42 -13.14 -17.24
C ILE A 488 -13.31 -12.12 -17.42
N LYS A 489 -13.51 -10.93 -16.83
CA LYS A 489 -12.56 -9.82 -16.87
C LYS A 489 -11.31 -10.22 -16.06
N PRO A 490 -10.19 -10.62 -16.70
CA PRO A 490 -9.05 -11.22 -15.98
C PRO A 490 -8.41 -10.23 -15.01
N VAL A 491 -8.47 -8.94 -15.36
CA VAL A 491 -8.05 -7.81 -14.53
C VAL A 491 -8.67 -7.86 -13.13
N TRP A 492 -9.94 -8.25 -13.00
CA TRP A 492 -10.59 -8.31 -11.69
C TRP A 492 -10.08 -9.48 -10.85
N VAL A 493 -9.78 -10.60 -11.49
CA VAL A 493 -9.23 -11.81 -10.84
C VAL A 493 -7.84 -11.53 -10.27
N PHE A 494 -6.99 -10.80 -10.99
CA PHE A 494 -5.65 -10.45 -10.53
C PHE A 494 -5.63 -9.47 -9.35
N GLN A 495 -6.71 -8.70 -9.18
CA GLN A 495 -6.86 -7.75 -8.06
C GLN A 495 -7.33 -8.41 -6.77
N GLN A 496 -7.83 -9.65 -6.82
CA GLN A 496 -8.32 -10.34 -5.64
C GLN A 496 -7.19 -10.64 -4.64
N THR A 497 -7.55 -10.66 -3.36
CA THR A 497 -6.66 -11.22 -2.33
C THR A 497 -6.40 -12.69 -2.61
N GLU A 498 -5.32 -13.21 -2.04
CA GLU A 498 -4.94 -14.61 -2.20
C GLU A 498 -6.06 -15.57 -1.81
N THR A 499 -6.60 -15.40 -0.60
CA THR A 499 -7.72 -16.18 -0.09
C THR A 499 -8.93 -16.14 -1.02
N ARG A 500 -9.33 -14.94 -1.48
CA ARG A 500 -10.48 -14.82 -2.38
C ARG A 500 -10.25 -15.49 -3.72
N PHE A 501 -9.03 -15.43 -4.24
CA PHE A 501 -8.71 -16.11 -5.49
C PHE A 501 -8.80 -17.62 -5.32
N LEU A 502 -8.17 -18.16 -4.26
CA LEU A 502 -8.21 -19.60 -3.95
C LEU A 502 -9.64 -20.08 -3.75
N ASP A 503 -10.44 -19.40 -2.95
CA ASP A 503 -11.83 -19.78 -2.69
C ASP A 503 -12.67 -19.79 -3.98
N ASN A 504 -12.56 -18.74 -4.80
CA ASN A 504 -13.45 -18.55 -5.95
C ASN A 504 -13.05 -19.34 -7.20
N PHE A 505 -11.74 -19.62 -7.37
CA PHE A 505 -11.19 -20.15 -8.61
C PHE A 505 -10.31 -21.38 -8.42
N VAL A 506 -9.95 -21.77 -7.21
CA VAL A 506 -9.20 -23.01 -6.98
C VAL A 506 -10.06 -24.00 -6.21
N LEU A 507 -10.27 -23.77 -4.92
CA LEU A 507 -10.97 -24.66 -3.99
C LEU A 507 -12.39 -25.00 -4.47
N LYS A 508 -13.11 -24.03 -5.02
CA LYS A 508 -14.45 -24.24 -5.58
C LYS A 508 -14.51 -25.33 -6.67
N TYR A 509 -13.42 -25.52 -7.42
CA TYR A 509 -13.37 -26.41 -8.58
C TYR A 509 -12.37 -27.57 -8.41
N VAL A 510 -11.85 -27.81 -7.20
CA VAL A 510 -10.92 -28.95 -6.97
C VAL A 510 -11.62 -30.29 -7.20
N GLY A 511 -12.93 -30.40 -6.93
CA GLY A 511 -13.70 -31.60 -7.26
C GLY A 511 -13.78 -31.87 -8.77
N ASP A 512 -13.90 -30.82 -9.59
CA ASP A 512 -13.99 -30.92 -11.05
C ASP A 512 -12.61 -31.02 -11.72
N VAL A 513 -11.57 -30.42 -11.11
CA VAL A 513 -10.19 -30.38 -11.59
C VAL A 513 -9.25 -30.66 -10.41
N PRO A 514 -8.96 -31.93 -10.09
CA PRO A 514 -8.20 -32.32 -8.90
C PRO A 514 -6.80 -31.70 -8.80
N ASN A 515 -6.12 -31.49 -9.92
CA ASN A 515 -4.77 -30.92 -9.98
C ASN A 515 -4.72 -29.38 -10.04
N LEU A 516 -5.85 -28.68 -9.87
CA LEU A 516 -5.90 -27.22 -10.02
C LEU A 516 -5.04 -26.46 -9.00
N LEU A 517 -4.92 -27.01 -7.78
CA LEU A 517 -4.07 -26.46 -6.73
C LEU A 517 -2.58 -26.62 -7.08
N GLU A 518 -2.20 -27.74 -7.69
CA GLU A 518 -0.84 -27.96 -8.19
C GLU A 518 -0.53 -27.03 -9.36
N ILE A 519 -1.46 -26.84 -10.30
CA ILE A 519 -1.32 -25.88 -11.40
C ILE A 519 -1.12 -24.46 -10.88
N TYR A 520 -1.82 -24.09 -9.79
CA TYR A 520 -1.64 -22.81 -9.14
C TYR A 520 -0.27 -22.69 -8.47
N ASN A 521 0.20 -23.74 -7.79
CA ASN A 521 1.45 -23.75 -7.05
C ASN A 521 2.68 -24.05 -7.90
N ALA A 522 2.50 -24.47 -9.16
CA ALA A 522 3.56 -24.73 -10.11
C ALA A 522 4.24 -23.41 -10.52
N ALA A 523 5.06 -22.85 -9.64
CA ALA A 523 6.17 -21.99 -10.03
C ALA A 523 7.30 -22.89 -10.53
N GLU A 524 7.90 -22.52 -11.66
CA GLU A 524 8.90 -23.30 -12.39
C GLU A 524 10.00 -23.88 -11.50
N THR A 525 9.98 -25.21 -11.36
CA THR A 525 11.21 -25.99 -11.23
C THR A 525 11.94 -25.89 -12.57
N LYS A 526 12.80 -24.88 -12.73
CA LYS A 526 13.93 -24.69 -13.69
C LYS A 526 14.28 -23.18 -13.69
N ALA A 527 15.51 -22.71 -13.51
CA ALA A 527 16.83 -23.32 -13.64
C ALA A 527 17.73 -23.02 -12.43
N ILE A 528 18.61 -23.99 -12.15
CA ILE A 528 19.78 -23.91 -11.26
C ILE A 528 20.82 -22.99 -11.89
#